data_AF-A0A2N0VA06-F1
#
_entry.id   AF-A0A2N0VA06-F1
#
_cell.length_a   1.000
_cell.length_b   1.000
_cell.length_c   1.000
_cell.angle_alpha   90.00
_cell.angle_beta   90.00
_cell.angle_gamma   90.00
#
_symmetry.space_group_name_H-M   'P 1'
#
loop_
_entity.id
_entity.type
_entity.pdbx_description
1 polymer ?
#
loop_
_entity_poly.entity_id
_entity_poly.type
_entity_poly.pdbx_seq_one_letter_code
_entity_poly.pdbx_strand_id
1 'polypeptide(L)'
;MAIDEKLETYFQEITNFPMLRWQRRLFRELTENRLREALDLPTGLGKTSVMILWLLARAVNPALPKRLIYVVDRRVVVDQATKVAEDLQEN
;
A
#
# COMPACT_ATOMS: atom_id res chain seq x y z
N MET A 1 -14.32 -6.41 10.53
CA MET A 1 -14.41 -7.74 9.88
C MET A 1 -14.92 -7.62 8.44
N ALA A 2 -16.12 -7.07 8.20
CA ALA A 2 -16.64 -6.90 6.83
C ALA A 2 -15.89 -5.87 5.96
N ILE A 3 -15.27 -4.85 6.57
CA ILE A 3 -14.44 -3.87 5.86
C ILE A 3 -13.16 -4.55 5.37
N ASP A 4 -12.44 -5.22 6.28
CA ASP A 4 -11.19 -5.94 5.99
C ASP A 4 -11.35 -6.94 4.82
N GLU A 5 -12.45 -7.70 4.76
CA GLU A 5 -12.68 -8.70 3.71
C GLU A 5 -12.81 -8.08 2.31
N LYS A 6 -13.61 -7.01 2.16
CA LYS A 6 -13.72 -6.28 0.88
C LYS A 6 -12.39 -5.69 0.44
N LEU A 7 -11.59 -5.20 1.38
CA LEU A 7 -10.29 -4.61 1.07
C LEU A 7 -9.25 -5.65 0.71
N GLU A 8 -9.30 -6.85 1.28
CA GLU A 8 -8.51 -7.99 0.81
C GLU A 8 -8.88 -8.35 -0.63
N THR A 9 -10.19 -8.32 -0.97
CA THR A 9 -10.64 -8.51 -2.36
C THR A 9 -10.09 -7.44 -3.28
N TYR A 10 -10.25 -6.16 -2.96
CA TYR A 10 -9.71 -5.07 -3.79
C TYR A 10 -8.19 -5.15 -3.95
N PHE A 11 -7.47 -5.47 -2.87
CA PHE A 11 -6.03 -5.67 -2.96
C PHE A 11 -5.68 -6.81 -3.91
N GLN A 12 -6.39 -7.93 -3.82
CA GLN A 12 -6.16 -9.09 -4.68
C GLN A 12 -6.53 -8.80 -6.14
N GLU A 13 -7.60 -8.04 -6.41
CA GLU A 13 -7.98 -7.62 -7.77
C GLU A 13 -6.92 -6.71 -8.39
N ILE A 14 -6.41 -5.73 -7.62
CA ILE A 14 -5.38 -4.78 -8.10
C ILE A 14 -4.04 -5.48 -8.32
N THR A 15 -3.63 -6.38 -7.41
CA THR A 15 -2.29 -6.95 -7.43
C THR A 15 -2.20 -8.33 -8.08
N ASN A 16 -3.32 -9.02 -8.26
CA ASN A 16 -3.40 -10.45 -8.57
C ASN A 16 -2.76 -11.37 -7.52
N PHE A 17 -2.45 -10.87 -6.32
CA PHE A 17 -1.84 -11.64 -5.24
C PHE A 17 -2.62 -11.53 -3.92
N PRO A 18 -2.69 -12.61 -3.11
CA PRO A 18 -3.26 -12.51 -1.79
C PRO A 18 -2.38 -11.63 -0.88
N MET A 19 -3.01 -10.93 0.06
CA MET A 19 -2.26 -10.12 1.01
C MET A 19 -1.32 -10.97 1.87
N LEU A 20 -0.11 -10.45 2.09
CA LEU A 20 0.84 -10.93 3.09
C LEU A 20 0.45 -10.42 4.49
N ARG A 21 0.91 -11.12 5.52
CA ARG A 21 0.60 -10.76 6.93
C ARG A 21 1.01 -9.33 7.28
N TRP A 22 2.16 -8.88 6.78
CA TRP A 22 2.65 -7.52 7.04
C TRP A 22 1.79 -6.45 6.37
N GLN A 23 1.24 -6.74 5.18
CA GLN A 23 0.36 -5.83 4.44
C GLN A 23 -0.96 -5.63 5.17
N ARG A 24 -1.57 -6.73 5.67
CA ARG A 24 -2.79 -6.66 6.52
C ARG A 24 -2.54 -5.83 7.78
N ARG A 25 -1.41 -6.05 8.43
CA ARG A 25 -1.02 -5.31 9.64
C ARG A 25 -0.87 -3.82 9.36
N LEU A 26 -0.11 -3.47 8.32
CA LEU A 26 0.11 -2.07 7.94
C LEU A 26 -1.20 -1.39 7.54
N PHE A 27 -2.06 -2.08 6.79
CA PHE A 27 -3.37 -1.56 6.42
C PHE A 27 -4.18 -1.17 7.67
N ARG A 28 -4.29 -2.09 8.64
CA ARG A 28 -5.01 -1.84 9.90
C ARG A 28 -4.45 -0.63 10.65
N GLU A 29 -3.13 -0.55 10.75
CA GLU A 29 -2.46 0.57 11.42
C GLU A 29 -2.76 1.91 10.74
N LEU A 30 -2.70 1.96 9.40
CA LEU A 30 -3.07 3.15 8.64
C LEU A 30 -4.53 3.54 8.89
N THR A 31 -5.47 2.58 8.94
CA THR A 31 -6.89 2.87 9.22
C THR A 31 -7.15 3.38 10.64
N GLU A 32 -6.26 3.08 11.59
CA GLU A 32 -6.34 3.50 12.99
C GLU A 32 -5.50 4.74 13.29
N ASN A 33 -5.01 5.44 12.26
CA ASN A 33 -4.08 6.59 12.39
C ASN A 33 -2.77 6.26 13.12
N ARG A 34 -2.34 4.99 13.08
CA ARG A 34 -1.06 4.55 13.64
C ARG A 34 0.00 4.51 12.55
N LEU A 35 0.74 5.61 12.39
CA LEU A 35 1.86 5.67 11.43
C LEU A 35 3.10 5.02 12.03
N ARG A 36 3.71 4.09 11.30
CA ARG A 36 5.01 3.53 11.67
C ARG A 36 6.14 4.42 11.17
N GLU A 37 7.15 4.60 12.01
CA GLU A 37 8.41 5.24 11.61
C GLU A 37 9.23 4.36 10.66
N ALA A 38 9.16 3.03 10.81
CA ALA A 38 9.93 2.10 10.01
C ALA A 38 9.15 0.82 9.66
N LEU A 39 9.40 0.32 8.45
CA LEU A 39 8.96 -0.99 7.95
C LEU A 39 10.18 -1.79 7.52
N ASP A 40 10.68 -2.62 8.43
CA ASP A 40 11.81 -3.52 8.13
C ASP A 40 11.30 -4.80 7.48
N LEU A 41 11.53 -4.92 6.18
CA LEU A 41 11.06 -6.02 5.34
C LEU A 41 12.17 -6.44 4.38
N PRO A 42 12.45 -7.74 4.24
CA PRO A 42 13.35 -8.26 3.20
C PRO A 42 13.00 -7.77 1.79
N THR A 43 14.00 -7.74 0.92
CA THR A 43 13.79 -7.49 -0.51
C THR A 43 12.95 -8.62 -1.12
N GLY A 44 12.12 -8.30 -2.11
CA GLY A 44 11.24 -9.27 -2.77
C GLY A 44 9.88 -9.49 -2.09
N LEU A 45 9.63 -8.96 -0.89
CA LEU A 45 8.32 -9.09 -0.21
C LEU A 45 7.26 -8.06 -0.66
N GLY A 46 7.47 -7.43 -1.82
CA GLY A 46 6.49 -6.50 -2.41
C GLY A 46 6.33 -5.19 -1.65
N LYS A 47 7.42 -4.57 -1.15
CA LYS A 47 7.38 -3.28 -0.43
C LYS A 47 6.67 -2.15 -1.20
N THR A 48 6.70 -2.18 -2.53
CA THR A 48 5.99 -1.21 -3.40
C THR A 48 4.47 -1.20 -3.16
N SER A 49 3.90 -2.32 -2.68
CA SER A 49 2.47 -2.40 -2.31
C SER A 49 2.04 -1.44 -1.21
N VAL A 50 2.98 -0.79 -0.50
CA VAL A 50 2.67 0.31 0.42
C VAL A 50 1.82 1.40 -0.26
N MET A 51 2.02 1.66 -1.55
CA MET A 51 1.19 2.61 -2.31
C MET A 51 -0.28 2.21 -2.33
N ILE A 52 -0.55 0.94 -2.63
CA ILE A 52 -1.91 0.37 -2.67
C ILE A 52 -2.52 0.37 -1.27
N LEU A 53 -1.76 -0.05 -0.26
CA LEU A 53 -2.23 -0.08 1.13
C LEU A 53 -2.59 1.32 1.63
N TRP A 54 -1.77 2.32 1.29
CA TRP A 54 -2.07 3.71 1.60
C TRP A 54 -3.34 4.17 0.89
N LEU A 55 -3.49 3.91 -0.41
CA LEU A 55 -4.67 4.32 -1.19
C LEU A 55 -5.96 3.70 -0.63
N LEU A 56 -5.96 2.38 -0.39
CA LEU A 56 -7.08 1.67 0.21
C LEU A 56 -7.39 2.18 1.62
N ALA A 57 -6.37 2.45 2.44
CA ALA A 57 -6.58 2.99 3.79
C ALA A 57 -7.12 4.42 3.74
N ARG A 58 -6.69 5.23 2.76
CA ARG A 58 -7.24 6.58 2.54
C ARG A 58 -8.73 6.56 2.22
N ALA A 59 -9.20 5.57 1.48
CA ALA A 59 -10.62 5.48 1.12
C ALA A 59 -11.53 5.32 2.36
N VAL A 60 -11.03 4.73 3.44
CA VAL A 60 -11.81 4.46 4.67
C VAL A 60 -11.42 5.32 5.87
N ASN A 61 -10.22 5.92 5.87
CA ASN A 61 -9.75 6.81 6.93
C ASN A 61 -9.45 8.21 6.37
N PRO A 62 -10.39 9.17 6.49
CA PRO A 62 -10.22 10.52 5.96
C PRO A 62 -9.11 11.32 6.68
N ALA A 63 -8.71 10.94 7.90
CA ALA A 63 -7.72 11.64 8.71
C ALA A 63 -6.26 11.37 8.28
N LEU A 64 -6.01 10.32 7.50
CA LEU A 64 -4.68 10.05 6.96
C LEU A 64 -4.20 11.22 6.07
N PRO A 65 -2.88 11.45 5.94
CA PRO A 65 -2.34 12.46 5.03
C PRO A 65 -2.82 12.23 3.59
N LYS A 66 -3.15 13.31 2.87
CA LYS A 66 -3.66 13.25 1.47
C LYS A 66 -2.59 12.94 0.43
N ARG A 67 -1.32 12.96 0.81
CA ARG A 67 -0.18 12.75 -0.09
C ARG A 67 0.73 11.67 0.49
N LEU A 68 1.16 10.75 -0.37
CA LEU A 68 2.23 9.81 -0.11
C LEU A 68 3.45 10.26 -0.93
N ILE A 69 4.59 10.44 -0.26
CA ILE A 69 5.86 10.72 -0.92
C ILE A 69 6.69 9.44 -0.86
N TYR A 70 7.01 8.86 -2.01
CA TYR A 70 7.78 7.63 -2.11
C TYR A 70 9.16 7.93 -2.68
N VAL A 71 10.19 7.85 -1.83
CA VAL A 71 11.58 8.16 -2.19
C VAL A 71 12.40 6.88 -2.22
N VAL A 72 13.13 6.67 -3.31
CA VAL A 72 14.06 5.55 -3.49
C VAL A 72 15.35 6.03 -4.14
N ASP A 73 16.46 5.39 -3.80
CA ASP A 73 17.82 5.84 -4.19
C ASP A 73 18.20 5.52 -5.64
N ARG A 74 17.50 4.59 -6.30
CA ARG A 74 17.89 4.07 -7.62
C ARG A 74 16.86 4.40 -8.69
N ARG A 75 17.30 5.03 -9.79
CA ARG A 75 16.45 5.40 -10.93
C ARG A 75 15.60 4.24 -11.46
N VAL A 76 16.18 3.06 -11.66
CA VAL A 76 15.42 1.88 -12.12
C VAL A 76 14.27 1.52 -11.18
N VAL A 77 14.46 1.70 -9.87
CA VAL A 77 13.42 1.46 -8.87
C VAL A 77 12.38 2.58 -8.88
N VAL A 78 12.80 3.83 -9.13
CA VAL A 78 11.88 4.96 -9.36
C VAL A 78 10.98 4.67 -10.57
N ASP A 79 11.56 4.24 -11.69
CA ASP A 79 10.82 3.97 -12.92
C ASP A 79 9.79 2.85 -12.69
N GLN A 80 10.18 1.76 -12.01
CA GLN A 80 9.27 0.67 -11.63
C GLN A 80 8.15 1.14 -10.69
N ALA A 81 8.48 1.92 -9.66
CA ALA A 81 7.49 2.44 -8.72
C ALA A 81 6.53 3.44 -9.38
N THR A 82 7.04 4.23 -10.33
CA THR A 82 6.24 5.18 -11.12
C THR A 82 5.22 4.43 -11.97
N LYS A 83 5.63 3.35 -12.65
CA LYS A 83 4.69 2.53 -13.44
C LYS A 83 3.55 1.97 -12.58
N VAL A 84 3.86 1.49 -11.37
CA VAL A 84 2.82 1.06 -10.41
C VAL A 84 1.88 2.20 -10.04
N ALA A 85 2.39 3.41 -9.80
CA ALA A 85 1.55 4.56 -9.49
C ALA A 85 0.64 4.99 -10.66
N GLU A 86 1.15 4.95 -11.89
CA GLU A 86 0.39 5.23 -13.11
C GLU A 86 -0.70 4.17 -13.34
N ASP A 87 -0.36 2.89 -13.20
CA ASP A 87 -1.32 1.79 -13.34
C ASP A 87 -2.45 1.92 -12.29
N LEU A 88 -2.16 2.38 -11.08
CA LEU A 88 -3.19 2.64 -10.05
C LEU A 88 -4.07 3.86 -10.35
N GLN A 89 -3.62 4.79 -11.18
CA GLN A 89 -4.41 5.95 -11.59
C GLN A 89 -5.38 5.58 -12.72
N GLU A 90 -4.98 4.67 -13.60
CA GLU A 90 -5.79 4.23 -14.75
C GLU A 90 -6.92 3.26 -14.37
N ASN A 91 -6.77 2.53 -13.25
CA ASN A 91 -7.77 1.60 -12.71
C ASN A 91 -8.81 2.29 -11.80
#